data_AF-A0A7U9CN86-F1
#
_entry.id   AF-A0A7U9CN86-F1
#
_cell.length_a   1.000
_cell.length_b   1.000
_cell.length_c   1.000
_cell.angle_alpha   90.00
_cell.angle_beta   90.00
_cell.angle_gamma   90.00
#
_symmetry.space_group_name_H-M   'P 1'
#
loop_
_entity.id
_entity.type
_entity.pdbx_description
1 polymer ?
#
loop_
_entity_poly.entity_id
_entity_poly.type
_entity_poly.pdbx_seq_one_letter_code
_entity_poly.pdbx_strand_id
1 'polypeptide(L)'
;MELVYSTQNSDFDPEKRYRNPAHFDRPEAGVTHAVVIGDWPKVVEAYEEQGVEVSVLKPLISEPVDLGGAAVIASLEQDNATLNAERDGILRLIEAAEGLSELEHPGAGELPIRLFGALKAIHEGFETLTGERDNLAGEVESLRAEVERLKAAAEPVDNAEKIANLKAQLDAANVTYRANASVESLEKAVADLQQA
;
A
#
# COMPACT_ATOMS: atom_id res chain seq x y z
N MET A 1 -65.31 -12.23 -18.25
CA MET A 1 -63.88 -12.58 -18.01
C MET A 1 -63.01 -11.37 -18.35
N GLU A 2 -61.99 -11.08 -17.54
CA GLU A 2 -61.01 -10.00 -17.81
C GLU A 2 -59.83 -10.51 -18.64
N LEU A 3 -59.42 -9.74 -19.66
CA LEU A 3 -58.28 -10.04 -20.51
C LEU A 3 -57.34 -8.84 -20.59
N VAL A 4 -56.06 -9.04 -20.28
CA VAL A 4 -55.04 -7.99 -20.27
C VAL A 4 -54.13 -8.14 -21.48
N TYR A 5 -54.06 -7.10 -22.31
CA TYR A 5 -53.12 -6.99 -23.42
C TYR A 5 -51.88 -6.23 -22.97
N SER A 6 -50.72 -6.89 -22.94
CA SER A 6 -49.45 -6.31 -22.50
C SER A 6 -48.26 -6.86 -23.29
N THR A 7 -47.23 -6.06 -23.46
CA THR A 7 -45.90 -6.46 -23.98
C THR A 7 -44.88 -6.70 -22.87
N GLN A 8 -45.29 -6.68 -21.60
CA GLN A 8 -44.41 -6.97 -20.46
C GLN A 8 -43.79 -8.37 -20.58
N ASN A 9 -42.56 -8.51 -20.07
CA ASN A 9 -41.80 -9.76 -20.11
C ASN A 9 -41.62 -10.39 -18.71
N SER A 10 -42.16 -9.76 -17.66
CA SER A 10 -42.03 -10.14 -16.25
C SER A 10 -43.23 -9.62 -15.45
N ASP A 11 -43.30 -9.98 -14.15
CA ASP A 11 -44.31 -9.53 -13.18
C ASP A 11 -45.78 -9.80 -13.60
N PHE A 12 -46.04 -11.00 -14.11
CA PHE A 12 -47.38 -11.44 -14.46
C PHE A 12 -48.17 -11.85 -13.20
N ASP A 13 -49.39 -11.34 -13.08
CA ASP A 13 -50.35 -11.79 -12.07
C ASP A 13 -50.95 -13.15 -12.47
N PRO A 14 -50.76 -14.23 -11.70
CA PRO A 14 -51.25 -15.56 -12.05
C PRO A 14 -52.79 -15.65 -12.10
N GLU A 15 -53.51 -14.71 -11.48
CA GLU A 15 -54.98 -14.67 -11.50
C GLU A 15 -55.52 -13.98 -12.76
N LYS A 16 -54.67 -13.29 -13.52
CA LYS A 16 -55.04 -12.56 -14.73
C LYS A 16 -54.68 -13.32 -15.99
N ARG A 17 -55.47 -13.09 -17.04
CA ARG A 17 -55.18 -13.63 -18.38
C ARG A 17 -54.47 -12.58 -19.22
N TYR A 18 -53.23 -12.87 -19.58
CA TYR A 18 -52.42 -12.00 -20.44
C TYR A 18 -52.41 -12.47 -21.89
N ARG A 19 -52.41 -11.51 -22.82
CA ARG A 19 -52.20 -11.69 -24.26
C ARG A 19 -51.24 -10.64 -24.76
N ASN A 20 -50.46 -11.00 -25.77
CA ASN A 20 -49.63 -10.02 -26.46
C ASN A 20 -50.47 -9.34 -27.56
N PRO A 21 -50.68 -8.01 -27.49
CA PRO A 21 -51.44 -7.27 -28.49
C PRO A 21 -50.82 -7.31 -29.89
N ALA A 22 -49.51 -7.58 -30.02
CA ALA A 22 -48.85 -7.74 -31.32
C ALA A 22 -49.35 -8.97 -32.10
N HIS A 23 -49.97 -9.95 -31.42
CA HIS A 23 -50.55 -11.15 -32.04
C HIS A 23 -52.08 -11.11 -32.07
N PHE A 24 -52.67 -9.93 -31.95
CA PHE A 24 -54.12 -9.76 -32.01
C PHE A 24 -54.63 -9.97 -33.44
N ASP A 25 -55.64 -10.83 -33.56
CA ASP A 25 -56.33 -11.14 -34.83
C ASP A 25 -57.83 -10.84 -34.72
N ARG A 26 -58.49 -11.33 -33.65
CA ARG A 26 -59.91 -11.09 -33.38
C ARG A 26 -60.22 -11.07 -31.87
N PRO A 27 -61.31 -10.41 -31.43
CA PRO A 27 -61.76 -10.44 -30.04
C PRO A 27 -62.09 -11.87 -29.56
N GLU A 28 -61.70 -12.17 -28.33
CA GLU A 28 -61.95 -13.47 -27.69
C GLU A 28 -63.38 -13.52 -27.13
N ALA A 29 -64.14 -14.56 -27.47
CA ALA A 29 -65.52 -14.71 -27.04
C ALA A 29 -65.62 -14.90 -25.51
N GLY A 30 -66.53 -14.19 -24.85
CA GLY A 30 -66.74 -14.28 -23.40
C GLY A 30 -65.90 -13.31 -22.56
N VAL A 31 -65.09 -12.46 -23.20
CA VAL A 31 -64.45 -11.31 -22.54
C VAL A 31 -65.52 -10.27 -22.23
N THR A 32 -65.54 -9.81 -20.98
CA THR A 32 -66.48 -8.78 -20.50
C THR A 32 -65.77 -7.47 -20.21
N HIS A 33 -64.45 -7.50 -20.05
CA HIS A 33 -63.61 -6.35 -19.82
C HIS A 33 -62.22 -6.61 -20.41
N ALA A 34 -61.71 -5.70 -21.23
CA ALA A 34 -60.39 -5.79 -21.84
C ALA A 34 -59.50 -4.64 -21.33
N VAL A 35 -58.34 -4.96 -20.76
CA VAL A 35 -57.35 -3.97 -20.33
C VAL A 35 -56.23 -3.94 -21.37
N VAL A 36 -55.99 -2.80 -21.99
CA VAL A 36 -54.97 -2.65 -23.04
C VAL A 36 -53.84 -1.76 -22.52
N ILE A 37 -52.65 -2.33 -22.34
CA ILE A 37 -51.47 -1.60 -21.88
C ILE A 37 -50.67 -1.12 -23.10
N GLY A 38 -50.63 0.19 -23.30
CA GLY A 38 -49.97 0.84 -24.44
C GLY A 38 -50.90 1.25 -25.57
N ASP A 39 -50.29 1.70 -26.67
CA ASP A 39 -51.01 2.19 -27.84
C ASP A 39 -51.31 1.05 -28.82
N TRP A 40 -52.49 0.44 -28.66
CA TRP A 40 -52.95 -0.68 -29.49
C TRP A 40 -54.38 -0.45 -29.99
N PRO A 41 -54.60 0.51 -30.90
CA PRO A 41 -55.93 0.95 -31.32
C PRO A 41 -56.74 -0.20 -31.95
N LYS A 42 -56.08 -1.11 -32.68
CA LYS A 42 -56.71 -2.29 -33.27
C LYS A 42 -57.39 -3.21 -32.25
N VAL A 43 -56.81 -3.34 -31.06
CA VAL A 43 -57.38 -4.17 -29.99
C VAL A 43 -58.56 -3.45 -29.36
N VAL A 44 -58.39 -2.15 -29.08
CA VAL A 44 -59.42 -1.30 -28.46
C VAL A 44 -60.67 -1.25 -29.32
N GLU A 45 -60.51 -0.86 -30.59
CA GLU A 45 -61.60 -0.72 -31.56
C GLU A 45 -62.38 -2.03 -31.72
N ALA A 46 -61.69 -3.16 -31.86
CA ALA A 46 -62.34 -4.45 -32.05
C ALA A 46 -63.16 -4.92 -30.83
N TYR A 47 -62.77 -4.57 -29.60
CA TYR A 47 -63.57 -4.88 -28.40
C TYR A 47 -64.70 -3.86 -28.18
N GLU A 48 -64.46 -2.58 -28.46
CA GLU A 48 -65.49 -1.53 -28.39
C GLU A 48 -66.63 -1.77 -29.40
N GLU A 49 -66.31 -2.20 -30.62
CA GLU A 49 -67.30 -2.58 -31.64
C GLU A 49 -68.20 -3.75 -31.21
N GLN A 50 -67.69 -4.62 -30.32
CA GLN A 50 -68.45 -5.71 -29.72
C GLN A 50 -69.19 -5.30 -28.44
N GLY A 51 -69.15 -4.02 -28.06
CA GLY A 51 -69.75 -3.51 -26.84
C GLY A 51 -69.06 -4.00 -25.56
N VAL A 52 -67.81 -4.43 -25.65
CA VAL A 52 -67.00 -4.82 -24.49
C VAL A 52 -66.32 -3.57 -23.92
N GLU A 53 -66.31 -3.45 -22.61
CA GLU A 53 -65.65 -2.34 -21.93
C GLU A 53 -64.11 -2.46 -22.05
N VAL A 54 -63.46 -1.42 -22.57
CA VAL A 54 -62.01 -1.38 -22.75
C VAL A 54 -61.37 -0.30 -21.88
N SER A 55 -60.37 -0.69 -21.08
CA SER A 55 -59.54 0.24 -20.29
C SER A 55 -58.14 0.33 -20.88
N VAL A 56 -57.78 1.49 -21.43
CA VAL A 56 -56.43 1.74 -21.95
C VAL A 56 -55.54 2.29 -20.83
N LEU A 57 -54.53 1.52 -20.45
CA LEU A 57 -53.50 1.92 -19.50
C LEU A 57 -52.23 2.32 -20.25
N LYS A 58 -51.55 3.38 -19.79
CA LYS A 58 -50.22 3.70 -20.30
C LYS A 58 -49.25 2.57 -19.90
N PRO A 59 -48.28 2.19 -20.76
CA PRO A 59 -47.28 1.21 -20.39
C PRO A 59 -46.54 1.68 -19.14
N LEU A 60 -46.42 0.81 -18.15
CA LEU A 60 -45.49 0.98 -17.03
C LEU A 60 -44.04 0.68 -17.45
N ILE A 61 -43.79 0.54 -18.76
CA ILE A 61 -42.44 0.48 -19.29
C ILE A 61 -41.84 1.85 -19.03
N SER A 62 -40.84 1.86 -18.15
CA SER A 62 -40.00 2.99 -17.80
C SER A 62 -39.91 3.95 -18.97
N GLU A 63 -40.30 5.20 -18.72
CA GLU A 63 -40.05 6.30 -19.64
C GLU A 63 -38.68 6.13 -20.29
N PRO A 64 -38.53 6.40 -21.61
CA PRO A 64 -37.21 6.43 -22.20
C PRO A 64 -36.36 7.34 -21.31
N VAL A 65 -35.20 6.85 -20.87
CA VAL A 65 -34.27 7.59 -20.02
C VAL A 65 -33.84 8.84 -20.81
N ASP A 66 -34.64 9.89 -20.70
CA ASP A 66 -34.45 11.13 -21.41
C ASP A 66 -33.97 12.18 -20.40
N LEU A 67 -32.82 12.77 -20.74
CA LEU A 67 -32.20 13.96 -20.13
C LEU A 67 -31.51 13.86 -18.76
N GLY A 68 -31.38 12.68 -18.15
CA GLY A 68 -30.51 12.45 -16.98
C GLY A 68 -29.22 11.67 -17.28
N GLY A 69 -29.24 10.81 -18.30
CA GLY A 69 -28.17 9.86 -18.59
C GLY A 69 -26.89 10.48 -19.12
N ALA A 70 -26.97 11.50 -19.98
CA ALA A 70 -25.78 12.11 -20.59
C ALA A 70 -24.88 12.80 -19.55
N ALA A 71 -25.47 13.50 -18.57
CA ALA A 71 -24.72 14.13 -17.48
C ALA A 71 -24.10 13.10 -16.54
N VAL A 72 -24.81 12.01 -16.26
CA VAL A 72 -24.30 10.89 -15.45
C VAL A 72 -23.15 10.17 -16.18
N ILE A 73 -23.30 9.92 -17.49
CA ILE A 73 -22.26 9.31 -18.32
C ILE A 73 -21.02 10.20 -18.36
N ALA A 74 -21.17 11.51 -18.59
CA ALA A 74 -20.05 12.44 -18.57
C ALA A 74 -19.34 12.48 -17.21
N SER A 75 -20.10 12.45 -16.11
CA SER A 75 -19.53 12.36 -14.75
C SER A 75 -18.75 11.06 -14.54
N LEU A 76 -19.29 9.92 -14.98
CA LEU A 76 -18.63 8.63 -14.87
C LEU A 76 -17.38 8.55 -15.76
N GLU A 77 -17.40 9.14 -16.95
CA GLU A 77 -16.23 9.24 -17.83
C GLU A 77 -15.13 10.09 -17.18
N GLN A 78 -15.51 11.19 -16.54
CA GLN A 78 -14.59 12.04 -15.77
C GLN A 78 -14.01 11.27 -14.58
N ASP A 79 -14.83 10.60 -13.78
CA ASP A 79 -14.38 9.80 -12.63
C ASP A 79 -13.42 8.68 -13.08
N ASN A 80 -13.73 7.99 -14.18
CA ASN A 80 -12.83 6.99 -14.76
C ASN A 80 -11.51 7.60 -15.24
N ALA A 81 -11.53 8.79 -15.85
CA ALA A 81 -10.32 9.48 -16.24
C ALA A 81 -9.45 9.82 -15.03
N THR A 82 -10.06 10.31 -13.94
CA THR A 82 -9.37 10.55 -12.67
C THR A 82 -8.79 9.26 -12.10
N LEU A 83 -9.57 8.18 -11.99
CA LEU A 83 -9.11 6.89 -11.46
C LEU A 83 -7.96 6.29 -12.31
N ASN A 84 -8.02 6.44 -13.63
CA ASN A 84 -6.93 5.99 -14.50
C ASN A 84 -5.66 6.82 -14.28
N ALA A 85 -5.76 8.13 -14.11
CA ALA A 85 -4.60 8.97 -13.78
C ALA A 85 -3.98 8.61 -12.42
N GLU A 86 -4.81 8.36 -11.40
CA GLU A 86 -4.37 7.88 -10.09
C GLU A 86 -3.62 6.54 -10.21
N ARG A 87 -4.24 5.57 -10.90
CA ARG A 87 -3.66 4.24 -11.12
C ARG A 87 -2.34 4.29 -11.86
N ASP A 88 -2.29 4.99 -12.99
CA ASP A 88 -1.10 5.05 -13.83
C ASP A 88 0.06 5.76 -13.12
N GLY A 89 -0.24 6.80 -12.33
CA GLY A 89 0.75 7.47 -11.48
C GLY A 89 1.30 6.54 -10.40
N ILE A 90 0.42 5.79 -9.71
CA ILE A 90 0.84 4.86 -8.65
C ILE A 90 1.70 3.74 -9.23
N LEU A 91 1.32 3.17 -10.39
CA LEU A 91 2.09 2.10 -11.03
C LEU A 91 3.53 2.53 -11.33
N ARG A 92 3.73 3.72 -11.89
CA ARG A 92 5.09 4.26 -12.14
C ARG A 92 5.90 4.43 -10.85
N LEU A 93 5.26 4.85 -9.76
CA LEU A 93 5.94 5.00 -8.48
C LEU A 93 6.30 3.65 -7.86
N ILE A 94 5.49 2.61 -8.08
CA ILE A 94 5.82 1.24 -7.68
C ILE A 94 7.04 0.75 -8.47
N GLU A 95 7.05 0.91 -9.79
CA GLU A 95 8.19 0.55 -10.64
C GLU A 95 9.47 1.27 -10.19
N ALA A 96 9.37 2.55 -9.85
CA ALA A 96 10.49 3.33 -9.31
C ALA A 96 10.97 2.80 -7.95
N ALA A 97 10.05 2.48 -7.05
CA ALA A 97 10.36 1.92 -5.73
C ALA A 97 10.98 0.52 -5.82
N GLU A 98 10.62 -0.26 -6.84
CA GLU A 98 11.22 -1.56 -7.18
C GLU A 98 12.58 -1.43 -7.88
N GLY A 99 13.02 -0.20 -8.19
CA GLY A 99 14.30 0.07 -8.86
C GLY A 99 14.28 -0.22 -10.36
N LEU A 100 13.09 -0.37 -10.96
CA LEU A 100 12.91 -0.59 -12.40
C LEU A 100 12.97 0.73 -13.19
N SER A 101 12.71 1.86 -12.54
CA SER A 101 12.79 3.20 -13.12
C SER A 101 13.28 4.24 -12.11
N GLU A 102 13.54 5.46 -12.56
CA GLU A 102 13.82 6.58 -11.68
C GLU A 102 12.54 7.09 -10.99
N LEU A 103 12.68 7.64 -9.78
CA LEU A 103 11.57 8.21 -9.04
C LEU A 103 11.23 9.60 -9.58
N GLU A 104 10.18 9.67 -10.40
CA GLU A 104 9.70 10.91 -11.01
C GLU A 104 8.40 11.43 -10.35
N HIS A 105 8.23 12.75 -10.32
CA HIS A 105 7.00 13.36 -9.81
C HIS A 105 5.83 13.12 -10.78
N PRO A 106 4.70 12.55 -10.33
CA PRO A 106 3.53 12.33 -11.17
C PRO A 106 2.93 13.64 -11.68
N GLY A 107 2.48 13.67 -12.95
CA GLY A 107 1.90 14.88 -13.54
C GLY A 107 0.45 15.19 -13.10
N ALA A 108 -0.25 14.21 -12.56
CA ALA A 108 -1.63 14.30 -12.08
C ALA A 108 -1.93 13.20 -11.06
N GLY A 109 -3.07 13.31 -10.37
CA GLY A 109 -3.54 12.37 -9.35
C GLY A 109 -3.05 12.76 -7.96
N GLU A 110 -3.96 12.86 -7.01
CA GLU A 110 -3.67 13.26 -5.63
C GLU A 110 -2.89 12.18 -4.88
N LEU A 111 -3.27 10.90 -5.03
CA LEU A 111 -2.60 9.79 -4.37
C LEU A 111 -1.16 9.57 -4.86
N PRO A 112 -0.87 9.52 -6.18
CA PRO A 112 0.50 9.35 -6.63
C PRO A 112 1.36 10.56 -6.25
N ILE A 113 0.86 11.80 -6.30
CA ILE A 113 1.63 12.97 -5.85
C ILE A 113 2.01 12.85 -4.36
N ARG A 114 1.05 12.46 -3.50
CA ARG A 114 1.34 12.24 -2.07
C ARG A 114 2.30 11.07 -1.84
N LEU A 115 2.13 9.98 -2.58
CA LEU A 115 3.02 8.81 -2.49
C LEU A 115 4.44 9.17 -2.92
N PHE A 116 4.61 9.94 -3.99
CA PHE A 116 5.90 10.46 -4.42
C PHE A 116 6.58 11.26 -3.31
N GLY A 117 5.85 12.16 -2.65
CA GLY A 117 6.39 12.92 -1.51
C GLY A 117 6.89 12.03 -0.38
N ALA A 118 6.15 10.97 -0.05
CA ALA A 118 6.57 10.00 0.97
C ALA A 118 7.80 9.18 0.53
N LEU A 119 7.80 8.67 -0.70
CA LEU A 119 8.93 7.91 -1.26
C LEU A 119 10.20 8.76 -1.33
N LYS A 120 10.08 10.02 -1.74
CA LYS A 120 11.19 10.98 -1.78
C LYS A 120 11.77 11.21 -0.39
N ALA A 121 10.91 11.47 0.61
CA ALA A 121 11.37 11.67 1.99
C ALA A 121 12.07 10.41 2.56
N ILE A 122 11.58 9.21 2.22
CA ILE A 122 12.23 7.95 2.59
C ILE A 122 13.61 7.85 1.92
N HIS A 123 13.70 8.15 0.61
CA HIS A 123 14.95 8.08 -0.14
C HIS A 123 16.01 9.04 0.42
N GLU A 124 15.66 10.31 0.65
CA GLU A 124 16.55 11.31 1.28
C GLU A 124 16.99 10.87 2.69
N GLY A 125 16.09 10.21 3.45
CA GLY A 125 16.40 9.61 4.74
C GLY A 125 17.41 8.47 4.65
N PHE A 126 17.29 7.61 3.63
CA PHE A 126 18.25 6.52 3.36
C PHE A 126 19.62 7.04 2.95
N GLU A 127 19.70 8.11 2.14
CA GLU A 127 20.97 8.75 1.79
C GLU A 127 21.68 9.28 3.04
N THR A 128 20.92 9.94 3.93
CA THR A 128 21.44 10.44 5.21
C THR A 128 21.97 9.30 6.09
N LEU A 129 21.18 8.24 6.28
CA LEU A 129 21.58 7.06 7.06
C LEU A 129 22.81 6.35 6.47
N THR A 130 22.91 6.31 5.14
CA THR A 130 24.06 5.74 4.46
C THR A 130 25.32 6.55 4.76
N GLY A 131 25.23 7.88 4.70
CA GLY A 131 26.33 8.77 5.08
C GLY A 131 26.75 8.62 6.55
N GLU A 132 25.79 8.57 7.47
CA GLU A 132 26.06 8.36 8.90
C GLU A 132 26.73 7.00 9.16
N ARG A 133 26.24 5.93 8.51
CA ARG A 133 26.84 4.59 8.59
C ARG A 133 28.29 4.60 8.11
N ASP A 134 28.57 5.25 6.99
CA ASP A 134 29.90 5.28 6.39
C ASP A 134 30.88 6.08 7.26
N ASN A 135 30.42 7.20 7.83
CA ASN A 135 31.19 7.97 8.82
C ASN A 135 31.52 7.12 10.05
N LEU A 136 30.52 6.44 10.63
CA LEU A 136 30.73 5.58 11.80
C LEU A 136 31.66 4.39 11.49
N ALA A 137 31.57 3.82 10.29
CA ALA A 137 32.48 2.77 9.85
C ALA A 137 33.93 3.26 9.83
N GLY A 138 34.17 4.48 9.33
CA GLY A 138 35.49 5.13 9.37
C GLY A 138 35.99 5.41 10.79
N GLU A 139 35.11 5.89 11.68
CA GLU A 139 35.47 6.09 13.09
C GLU A 139 35.84 4.77 13.79
N VAL A 140 35.09 3.70 13.54
CA VAL A 140 35.38 2.37 14.08
C VAL A 140 36.73 1.86 13.60
N GLU A 141 37.06 2.05 12.33
CA GLU A 141 38.36 1.66 11.78
C GLU A 141 39.50 2.45 12.44
N SER A 142 39.34 3.77 12.58
CA SER A 142 40.30 4.66 13.26
C SER A 142 40.52 4.25 14.72
N LEU A 143 39.44 4.01 15.47
CA LEU A 143 39.51 3.58 16.87
C LEU A 143 40.16 2.20 17.01
N ARG A 144 39.88 1.27 16.10
CA ARG A 144 40.56 -0.04 16.10
C ARG A 144 42.06 0.13 15.86
N ALA A 145 42.47 0.96 14.92
CA ALA A 145 43.88 1.25 14.67
C ALA A 145 44.55 1.93 15.88
N GLU A 146 43.85 2.83 16.58
CA GLU A 146 44.35 3.42 17.82
C GLU A 146 44.49 2.38 18.93
N VAL A 147 43.49 1.52 19.13
CA VAL A 147 43.56 0.44 20.13
C VAL A 147 44.73 -0.49 19.86
N GLU A 148 44.98 -0.88 18.61
CA GLU A 148 46.13 -1.73 18.28
C GLU A 148 47.46 -1.00 18.52
N ARG A 149 47.55 0.30 18.21
CA ARG A 149 48.73 1.12 18.56
C ARG A 149 48.95 1.21 20.07
N LEU A 150 47.89 1.44 20.84
CA LEU A 150 47.97 1.52 22.29
C LEU A 150 48.32 0.16 22.92
N LYS A 151 47.79 -0.95 22.40
CA LYS A 151 48.20 -2.29 22.84
C LYS A 151 49.67 -2.55 22.56
N ALA A 152 50.17 -2.20 21.37
CA ALA A 152 51.58 -2.33 21.05
C ALA A 152 52.47 -1.44 21.92
N ALA A 153 52.00 -0.24 22.28
CA ALA A 153 52.71 0.66 23.20
C ALA A 153 52.63 0.20 24.67
N ALA A 154 51.55 -0.50 25.04
CA ALA A 154 51.31 -1.00 26.39
C ALA A 154 51.91 -2.38 26.64
N GLU A 155 52.32 -3.13 25.62
CA GLU A 155 53.02 -4.42 25.76
C GLU A 155 54.31 -4.24 26.58
N PRO A 156 54.37 -4.80 27.81
CA PRO A 156 55.56 -4.86 28.63
C PRO A 156 56.04 -6.31 28.63
N VAL A 157 56.21 -6.93 27.46
CA VAL A 157 56.56 -8.36 27.39
C VAL A 157 57.87 -8.64 28.12
N ASP A 158 58.85 -7.74 27.99
CA ASP A 158 60.09 -7.85 28.78
C ASP A 158 59.94 -7.39 30.23
N ASN A 159 59.08 -6.40 30.51
CA ASN A 159 59.01 -5.81 31.84
C ASN A 159 58.22 -6.66 32.83
N ALA A 160 57.21 -7.42 32.42
CA ALA A 160 56.45 -8.28 33.33
C ALA A 160 57.30 -9.45 33.85
N GLU A 161 58.00 -10.16 32.96
CA GLU A 161 58.94 -11.23 33.34
C GLU A 161 60.13 -10.68 34.13
N LYS A 162 60.67 -9.52 33.72
CA LYS A 162 61.77 -8.85 34.44
C LYS A 162 61.35 -8.39 35.83
N ILE A 163 60.14 -7.85 36.00
CA ILE A 163 59.60 -7.49 37.33
C ILE A 163 59.46 -8.75 38.19
N ALA A 164 58.93 -9.85 37.65
CA ALA A 164 58.80 -11.11 38.38
C ALA A 164 60.16 -11.66 38.83
N ASN A 165 61.17 -11.63 37.95
CA ASN A 165 62.54 -12.05 38.26
C ASN A 165 63.22 -11.13 39.30
N LEU A 166 63.07 -9.81 39.18
CA LEU A 166 63.63 -8.86 40.14
C LEU A 166 62.97 -9.00 41.52
N LYS A 167 61.65 -9.18 41.56
CA LYS A 167 60.92 -9.45 42.81
C LYS A 167 61.36 -10.75 43.47
N ALA A 168 61.50 -11.84 42.69
CA ALA A 168 62.00 -13.11 43.21
C ALA A 168 63.42 -13.01 43.80
N GLN A 169 64.30 -12.21 43.19
CA GLN A 169 65.64 -11.94 43.73
C GLN A 169 65.58 -11.17 45.07
N LEU A 170 64.72 -10.16 45.15
CA LEU A 170 64.52 -9.39 46.39
C LEU A 170 63.86 -10.25 47.48
N ASP A 171 62.90 -11.10 47.13
CA ASP A 171 62.25 -12.02 48.05
C ASP A 171 63.23 -13.08 48.60
N ALA A 172 64.11 -13.61 47.75
CA ALA A 172 65.16 -14.54 48.17
C ALA A 172 66.17 -13.90 49.14
N ALA A 173 66.41 -12.58 49.01
CA ALA A 173 67.22 -11.79 49.93
C ALA A 173 66.41 -11.20 51.11
N ASN A 174 65.12 -11.51 51.21
CA ASN A 174 64.20 -11.03 52.25
C ASN A 174 64.11 -9.47 52.31
N VAL A 175 64.23 -8.80 51.16
CA VAL A 175 64.14 -7.34 51.02
C VAL A 175 62.72 -6.92 50.66
N THR A 176 62.14 -6.05 51.48
CA THR A 176 60.81 -5.47 51.23
C THR A 176 60.81 -4.46 50.07
N TYR A 177 59.82 -4.59 49.18
CA TYR A 177 59.55 -3.65 48.09
C TYR A 177 58.05 -3.32 48.00
N ARG A 178 57.69 -2.27 47.26
CA ARG A 178 56.27 -1.90 47.01
C ARG A 178 55.68 -2.81 45.93
N ALA A 179 54.45 -3.30 46.12
CA ALA A 179 53.78 -4.19 45.17
C ALA A 179 53.71 -3.63 43.73
N ASN A 180 53.51 -2.31 43.61
CA ASN A 180 53.45 -1.57 42.34
C ASN A 180 54.74 -0.78 42.04
N ALA A 181 55.90 -1.25 42.53
CA ALA A 181 57.18 -0.61 42.21
C ALA A 181 57.47 -0.67 40.70
N SER A 182 58.01 0.43 40.14
CA SER A 182 58.46 0.46 38.75
C SER A 182 59.67 -0.47 38.54
N VAL A 183 59.91 -0.88 37.29
CA VAL A 183 61.06 -1.73 36.91
C VAL A 183 62.37 -1.12 37.41
N GLU A 184 62.60 0.17 37.15
CA GLU A 184 63.81 0.89 37.59
C GLU A 184 63.99 0.88 39.12
N SER A 185 62.89 0.98 39.88
CA SER A 185 62.96 0.94 41.34
C SER A 185 63.39 -0.44 41.85
N LEU A 186 62.92 -1.51 41.20
CA LEU A 186 63.29 -2.89 41.54
C LEU A 186 64.73 -3.21 41.11
N GLU A 187 65.16 -2.74 39.93
CA GLU A 187 66.54 -2.90 39.45
C GLU A 187 67.54 -2.23 40.40
N LYS A 188 67.23 -1.01 40.86
CA LYS A 188 68.10 -0.32 41.82
C LYS A 188 68.23 -1.10 43.14
N ALA A 189 67.12 -1.62 43.67
CA ALA A 189 67.15 -2.40 44.91
C ALA A 189 67.98 -3.69 44.78
N VAL A 190 67.92 -4.36 43.61
CA VAL A 190 68.75 -5.53 43.32
C VAL A 190 70.23 -5.14 43.14
N ALA A 191 70.52 -4.01 42.48
CA ALA A 191 71.89 -3.54 42.34
C ALA A 191 72.52 -3.18 43.71
N ASP A 192 71.75 -2.55 44.60
CA ASP A 192 72.17 -2.24 45.97
C ASP A 192 72.43 -3.52 46.78
N LEU A 193 71.66 -4.59 46.55
CA LEU A 193 71.91 -5.92 47.14
C LEU A 193 73.24 -6.54 46.70
N GLN A 194 73.66 -6.33 45.45
CA GLN A 194 74.92 -6.88 44.92
C GLN A 194 76.15 -6.10 45.37
N GLN A 195 75.97 -4.89 45.90
CA GLN A 195 77.04 -4.04 46.44
C GLN A 195 77.21 -4.17 47.96
N ALA A 196 76.31 -4.88 48.64
CA ALA A 196 76.32 -5.15 50.08
C ALA A 196 77.04 -6.46 50.40
#